data_AF-A0A7W0YHF3-F1
#
_entry.id   AF-A0A7W0YHF3-F1
#
_cell.length_a   1.000
_cell.length_b   1.000
_cell.length_c   1.000
_cell.angle_alpha   90.00
_cell.angle_beta   90.00
_cell.angle_gamma   90.00
#
_symmetry.space_group_name_H-M   'P 1'
#
loop_
_entity.id
_entity.type
_entity.pdbx_description
1 polymer ?
#
loop_
_entity_poly.entity_id
_entity_poly.type
_entity_poly.pdbx_seq_one_letter_code
_entity_poly.pdbx_strand_id
1 'polypeptide(L)'
;AVVGMVAAAAIRIGKRALHNGVMVGISAGAFLAIFVAHVPFPFIVLGAGLVGLIGGLVRPELFMLPEGHAESGDTAIRDDGLAASHVQASAGRALRVLLVGLALWTLPLVAISLAPGSPDVLSQQAVFFSQAAMVTFGGAYAVLAYINQAAVQQFGWLLPGQMIAGLGLAESTPGPLIMVTEFVGFVGAFRNPGGLDPVVAGILGATVATWATFAPCFLWIFLGAPYIERLRGNRALTATLSGITAAVVGVVMNLAVTFGIQTMFDRVRTVEVLGGPVPLPSLGSLDPFAVAVAIASFVALWRFRLNILWVVGASALAGLIKVLAA
;
A
#
# COMPACT_ATOMS: atom_id res chain seq x y z
N ALA A 1 14.09 11.84 -4.21
CA ALA A 1 12.92 11.42 -5.01
C ALA A 1 11.81 10.81 -4.17
N VAL A 2 12.02 9.64 -3.56
CA VAL A 2 10.95 8.80 -2.96
C VAL A 2 10.06 9.54 -1.96
N VAL A 3 10.65 10.24 -0.98
CA VAL A 3 9.88 11.05 0.00
C VAL A 3 8.96 12.06 -0.69
N GLY A 4 9.49 12.78 -1.69
CA GLY A 4 8.73 13.76 -2.47
C GLY A 4 7.61 13.12 -3.30
N MET A 5 7.81 11.91 -3.82
CA MET A 5 6.77 11.14 -4.54
C MET A 5 5.61 10.78 -3.61
N VAL A 6 5.91 10.20 -2.45
CA VAL A 6 4.88 9.78 -1.48
C VAL A 6 4.12 11.00 -0.96
N ALA A 7 4.80 12.11 -0.67
CA ALA A 7 4.15 13.36 -0.27
C ALA A 7 3.24 13.93 -1.38
N ALA A 8 3.68 13.92 -2.63
CA ALA A 8 2.87 14.36 -3.77
C ALA A 8 1.64 13.44 -3.98
N ALA A 9 1.80 12.13 -3.76
CA ALA A 9 0.71 11.17 -3.80
C ALA A 9 -0.30 11.41 -2.68
N ALA A 10 0.16 11.63 -1.43
CA ALA A 10 -0.70 11.94 -0.29
C ALA A 10 -1.61 13.16 -0.57
N ILE A 11 -1.03 14.25 -1.10
CA ILE A 11 -1.79 15.45 -1.45
C ILE A 11 -2.75 15.20 -2.61
N ARG A 12 -2.35 14.43 -3.62
CA ARG A 12 -3.20 14.11 -4.77
C ARG A 12 -4.42 13.29 -4.35
N ILE A 13 -4.22 12.28 -3.50
CA ILE A 13 -5.31 11.45 -2.96
C ILE A 13 -6.17 12.31 -2.04
N GLY A 14 -5.57 13.10 -1.15
CA GLY A 14 -6.27 14.00 -0.24
C GLY A 14 -7.20 14.98 -0.95
N LYS A 15 -6.75 15.61 -2.05
CA LYS A 15 -7.59 16.51 -2.86
C LYS A 15 -8.80 15.82 -3.50
N ARG A 16 -8.73 14.51 -3.75
CA ARG A 16 -9.81 13.71 -4.36
C ARG A 16 -10.72 13.03 -3.34
N ALA A 17 -10.29 12.95 -2.08
CA ALA A 17 -10.96 12.16 -1.06
C ALA A 17 -11.50 13.00 0.11
N LEU A 18 -10.90 14.15 0.42
CA LEU A 18 -11.22 14.97 1.60
C LEU A 18 -12.03 16.21 1.21
N HIS A 19 -13.35 16.07 1.13
CA HIS A 19 -14.25 17.15 0.67
C HIS A 19 -14.86 17.97 1.80
N ASN A 20 -14.83 17.48 3.04
CA ASN A 20 -15.43 18.14 4.19
C ASN A 20 -14.62 17.91 5.48
N GLY A 21 -14.97 18.64 6.53
CA GLY A 21 -14.28 18.56 7.82
C GLY A 21 -14.34 17.18 8.48
N VAL A 22 -15.39 16.38 8.21
CA VAL A 22 -15.51 15.02 8.77
C VAL A 22 -14.48 14.09 8.14
N MET A 23 -14.34 14.11 6.81
CA MET A 23 -13.33 13.33 6.10
C MET A 23 -11.92 13.72 6.54
N VAL A 24 -11.66 15.03 6.69
CA VAL A 24 -10.38 15.53 7.24
C VAL A 24 -10.15 15.01 8.66
N GLY A 25 -11.20 15.00 9.50
CA GLY A 25 -11.15 14.43 10.85
C GLY A 25 -10.81 12.94 10.86
N ILE A 26 -11.41 12.14 9.96
CA ILE A 26 -11.09 10.71 9.80
C ILE A 26 -9.62 10.54 9.37
N SER A 27 -9.16 11.32 8.40
CA SER A 27 -7.77 11.30 7.94
C SER A 27 -6.79 11.66 9.06
N ALA A 28 -7.05 12.72 9.81
CA ALA A 28 -6.22 13.14 10.93
C ALA A 28 -6.21 12.10 12.06
N GLY A 29 -7.38 11.54 12.38
CA GLY A 29 -7.53 10.45 13.35
C GLY A 29 -6.76 9.20 12.94
N ALA A 30 -6.84 8.80 11.67
CA ALA A 30 -6.10 7.67 11.12
C ALA A 30 -4.58 7.90 11.18
N PHE A 31 -4.11 9.10 10.82
CA PHE A 31 -2.71 9.49 10.94
C PHE A 31 -2.21 9.38 12.40
N LEU A 32 -2.96 9.94 13.35
CA LEU A 32 -2.58 9.89 14.77
C LEU A 32 -2.63 8.45 15.32
N ALA A 33 -3.64 7.68 14.91
CA ALA A 33 -3.79 6.28 15.32
C ALA A 33 -2.59 5.44 14.88
N ILE A 34 -2.12 5.57 13.63
CA ILE A 34 -0.98 4.80 13.15
C ILE A 34 0.37 5.34 13.62
N PHE A 35 0.54 6.67 13.64
CA PHE A 35 1.85 7.30 13.89
C PHE A 35 2.16 7.39 15.39
N VAL A 36 1.16 7.71 16.22
CA VAL A 36 1.35 7.92 17.66
C VAL A 36 0.92 6.69 18.43
N ALA A 37 -0.31 6.20 18.21
CA ALA A 37 -0.86 5.08 18.97
C ALA A 37 -0.47 3.70 18.41
N HIS A 38 0.28 3.63 17.30
CA HIS A 38 0.76 2.39 16.68
C HIS A 38 -0.35 1.38 16.38
N VAL A 39 -1.56 1.87 16.11
CA VAL A 39 -2.71 1.03 15.80
C VAL A 39 -2.42 0.29 14.48
N PRO A 40 -2.58 -1.05 14.43
CA PRO A 40 -2.40 -1.80 13.20
C PRO A 40 -3.35 -1.30 12.10
N PHE A 41 -2.82 -1.14 10.89
CA PHE A 41 -3.57 -0.65 9.73
C PHE A 41 -4.95 -1.32 9.52
N PRO A 42 -5.13 -2.65 9.66
CA PRO A 42 -6.45 -3.27 9.49
C PRO A 42 -7.52 -2.71 10.44
N PHE A 43 -7.16 -2.37 11.69
CA PHE A 43 -8.11 -1.78 12.63
C PHE A 43 -8.49 -0.35 12.27
N ILE A 44 -7.56 0.40 11.67
CA ILE A 44 -7.82 1.75 11.17
C ILE A 44 -8.81 1.69 10.00
N VAL A 45 -8.60 0.76 9.06
CA VAL A 45 -9.51 0.54 7.93
C VAL A 45 -10.90 0.12 8.42
N LEU A 46 -10.98 -0.83 9.36
CA LEU A 46 -12.26 -1.28 9.92
C LEU A 46 -12.99 -0.14 10.65
N GLY A 47 -12.28 0.60 11.51
CA GLY A 47 -12.84 1.75 12.22
C GLY A 47 -13.35 2.82 11.27
N ALA A 48 -12.57 3.17 10.23
CA ALA A 48 -12.96 4.14 9.23
C ALA A 48 -14.15 3.66 8.37
N GLY A 49 -14.21 2.37 8.06
CA GLY A 49 -15.34 1.75 7.38
C GLY A 49 -16.62 1.81 8.21
N LEU A 50 -16.55 1.52 9.52
CA LEU A 50 -17.68 1.64 10.42
C LEU A 50 -18.16 3.09 10.57
N VAL A 51 -17.23 4.04 10.72
CA VAL A 51 -17.56 5.47 10.74
C VAL A 51 -18.20 5.90 9.44
N GLY A 52 -17.69 5.43 8.29
CA GLY A 52 -18.28 5.68 6.97
C GLY A 52 -19.67 5.08 6.81
N LEU A 53 -19.89 3.85 7.29
CA LEU A 53 -21.18 3.17 7.25
C LEU A 53 -22.22 3.90 8.10
N ILE A 54 -21.91 4.15 9.38
CA ILE A 54 -22.80 4.86 10.31
C ILE A 54 -23.04 6.29 9.81
N GLY A 55 -21.98 6.97 9.39
CA GLY A 55 -22.05 8.31 8.82
C GLY A 55 -22.91 8.38 7.57
N GLY A 56 -22.83 7.39 6.69
CA GLY A 56 -23.67 7.28 5.49
C GLY A 56 -25.14 6.98 5.78
N LEU A 57 -25.45 6.38 6.93
CA LEU A 57 -26.83 6.15 7.38
C LEU A 57 -27.42 7.40 8.05
N VAL A 58 -26.62 8.17 8.79
CA VAL A 58 -27.10 9.32 9.57
C VAL A 58 -27.02 10.64 8.80
N ARG A 59 -25.95 10.86 8.03
CA ARG A 59 -25.70 12.06 7.22
C ARG A 59 -25.13 11.70 5.84
N PRO A 60 -25.98 11.21 4.92
CA PRO A 60 -25.57 10.79 3.58
C PRO A 60 -24.77 11.85 2.83
N GLU A 61 -25.12 13.14 2.97
CA GLU A 61 -24.45 14.25 2.27
C GLU A 61 -22.96 14.41 2.60
N LEU A 62 -22.50 13.90 3.74
CA LEU A 62 -21.10 14.02 4.16
C LEU A 62 -20.22 12.86 3.68
N PHE A 63 -20.81 11.74 3.25
CA PHE A 63 -20.07 10.53 2.89
C PHE A 63 -20.30 10.10 1.44
N MET A 64 -21.38 10.55 0.81
CA MET A 64 -21.57 10.42 -0.63
C MET A 64 -20.68 11.43 -1.34
N LEU A 65 -19.59 10.95 -1.92
CA LEU A 65 -18.81 11.72 -2.88
C LEU A 65 -19.77 12.16 -4.01
N PRO A 66 -19.73 13.43 -4.47
CA PRO A 66 -20.38 13.77 -5.73
C PRO A 66 -19.88 12.77 -6.78
N GLU A 67 -20.75 12.31 -7.67
CA GLU A 67 -20.35 11.51 -8.83
C GLU A 67 -19.39 12.36 -9.69
N GLY A 68 -18.12 12.38 -9.28
CA GLY A 68 -17.04 12.90 -10.07
C GLY A 68 -17.06 12.04 -11.31
N HIS A 69 -17.36 12.69 -12.44
CA HIS A 69 -17.26 12.10 -13.76
C HIS A 69 -16.04 11.19 -13.73
N ALA A 70 -16.27 9.88 -13.82
CA ALA A 70 -15.25 9.00 -14.31
C ALA A 70 -14.70 9.75 -15.52
N GLU A 71 -13.41 10.07 -15.52
CA GLU A 71 -12.77 10.50 -16.76
C GLU A 71 -13.20 9.44 -17.77
N SER A 72 -14.11 9.86 -18.64
CA SER A 72 -14.36 9.31 -19.95
C SER A 72 -13.07 9.54 -20.71
N GLY A 73 -12.00 8.88 -20.27
CA GLY A 73 -10.98 8.39 -21.15
C GLY A 73 -11.75 7.50 -22.13
N ASP A 74 -11.76 7.97 -23.36
CA ASP A 74 -12.45 7.52 -24.57
C ASP A 74 -12.08 6.07 -24.96
N THR A 75 -12.24 5.18 -23.99
CA THR A 75 -12.21 3.72 -24.04
C THR A 75 -13.33 3.23 -23.13
N ALA A 76 -14.49 3.88 -23.21
CA ALA A 76 -15.72 3.11 -23.11
C ALA A 76 -15.54 2.02 -24.16
N ILE A 77 -15.20 0.81 -23.70
CA ILE A 77 -15.33 -0.39 -24.50
C ILE A 77 -16.76 -0.31 -24.98
N ARG A 78 -16.90 0.05 -26.26
CA ARG A 78 -18.19 0.19 -26.91
C ARG A 78 -18.85 -1.15 -26.67
N ASP A 79 -19.90 -1.10 -25.86
CA ASP A 79 -20.73 -2.25 -25.54
C ASP A 79 -21.57 -2.54 -26.78
N ASP A 80 -20.88 -2.85 -27.88
CA ASP A 80 -21.43 -3.19 -29.18
C ASP A 80 -22.04 -4.58 -29.03
N GLY A 81 -23.22 -4.66 -28.43
CA GLY A 81 -24.24 -5.71 -28.62
C GLY A 81 -23.87 -7.16 -28.25
N LEU A 82 -22.65 -7.46 -27.82
CA LEU A 82 -22.16 -8.82 -27.54
C LEU A 82 -22.12 -9.16 -26.04
N ALA A 83 -22.17 -8.18 -25.13
CA ALA A 83 -22.01 -8.40 -23.69
C ALA A 83 -23.32 -8.69 -22.92
N ALA A 84 -24.49 -8.54 -23.55
CA ALA A 84 -25.78 -8.75 -22.87
C ALA A 84 -26.07 -10.21 -22.45
N SER A 85 -25.21 -11.18 -22.78
CA SER A 85 -25.46 -12.61 -22.55
C SER A 85 -24.44 -13.34 -21.67
N HIS A 86 -23.38 -12.70 -21.17
CA HIS A 86 -22.32 -13.42 -20.48
C HIS A 86 -22.18 -13.05 -19.01
N VAL A 87 -22.57 -14.04 -18.19
CA VAL A 87 -22.40 -14.18 -16.74
C VAL A 87 -23.60 -13.79 -15.89
N GLN A 88 -24.66 -14.60 -15.95
CA GLN A 88 -25.64 -14.67 -14.87
C GLN A 88 -24.94 -15.13 -13.58
N ALA A 89 -25.24 -14.46 -12.47
CA ALA A 89 -24.79 -14.86 -11.15
C ALA A 89 -25.37 -16.24 -10.80
N SER A 90 -24.55 -17.29 -10.93
CA SER A 90 -24.91 -18.66 -10.59
C SER A 90 -24.14 -19.11 -9.35
N ALA A 91 -24.86 -19.58 -8.33
CA ALA A 91 -24.26 -20.11 -7.11
C ALA A 91 -23.29 -21.27 -7.38
N GLY A 92 -23.58 -22.12 -8.37
CA GLY A 92 -22.70 -23.22 -8.76
C GLY A 92 -21.38 -22.75 -9.37
N ARG A 93 -21.42 -21.69 -10.19
CA ARG A 93 -20.19 -21.05 -10.68
C ARG A 93 -19.41 -20.41 -9.53
N ALA A 94 -20.10 -19.66 -8.66
CA ALA A 94 -19.47 -18.99 -7.53
C ALA A 94 -18.75 -20.00 -6.62
N LEU A 95 -19.40 -21.13 -6.31
CA LEU A 95 -18.80 -22.20 -5.52
C LEU A 95 -17.58 -22.82 -6.21
N ARG A 96 -17.64 -23.10 -7.52
CA ARG A 96 -16.48 -23.63 -8.27
C ARG A 96 -15.31 -22.65 -8.29
N VAL A 97 -15.57 -21.36 -8.57
CA VAL A 97 -14.54 -20.31 -8.56
C VAL A 97 -13.93 -20.19 -7.17
N LEU A 98 -14.76 -20.22 -6.13
CA LEU A 98 -14.30 -20.15 -4.74
C LEU A 98 -13.40 -21.35 -4.39
N LEU A 99 -13.85 -22.59 -4.67
CA LEU A 99 -13.09 -23.80 -4.35
C LEU A 99 -11.77 -23.88 -5.12
N VAL A 100 -11.81 -23.64 -6.44
CA VAL A 100 -10.60 -23.68 -7.28
C VAL A 100 -9.65 -22.54 -6.90
N GLY A 101 -10.17 -21.33 -6.72
CA GLY A 101 -9.36 -20.16 -6.36
C GLY A 101 -8.74 -20.29 -4.98
N LEU A 102 -9.49 -20.79 -3.98
CA LEU A 102 -8.94 -21.09 -2.65
C LEU A 102 -7.87 -22.16 -2.75
N ALA A 103 -8.11 -23.26 -3.47
CA ALA A 103 -7.11 -24.31 -3.64
C ALA A 103 -5.82 -23.79 -4.31
N LEU A 104 -5.94 -23.04 -5.42
CA LEU A 104 -4.78 -22.46 -6.11
C LEU A 104 -4.03 -21.44 -5.25
N TRP A 105 -4.75 -20.66 -4.45
CA TRP A 105 -4.12 -19.69 -3.56
C TRP A 105 -3.43 -20.36 -2.38
N THR A 106 -4.11 -21.26 -1.65
CA THR A 106 -3.61 -21.75 -0.36
C THR A 106 -2.71 -22.98 -0.49
N LEU A 107 -2.93 -23.89 -1.45
CA LEU A 107 -2.15 -25.12 -1.54
C LEU A 107 -0.64 -24.88 -1.73
N PRO A 108 -0.19 -24.01 -2.66
CA PRO A 108 1.25 -23.75 -2.81
C PRO A 108 1.86 -23.12 -1.56
N LEU A 109 1.14 -22.21 -0.91
CA LEU A 109 1.60 -21.52 0.30
C LEU A 109 1.72 -22.48 1.49
N VAL A 110 0.73 -23.35 1.68
CA VAL A 110 0.75 -24.39 2.71
C VAL A 110 1.85 -25.42 2.43
N ALA A 111 2.01 -25.84 1.17
CA ALA A 111 3.05 -26.79 0.79
C ALA A 111 4.46 -26.25 1.08
N ILE A 112 4.73 -24.97 0.77
CA ILE A 112 6.01 -24.31 1.10
C ILE A 112 6.18 -24.17 2.62
N SER A 113 5.12 -23.83 3.34
CA SER A 113 5.16 -23.59 4.79
C SER A 113 5.31 -24.88 5.62
N LEU A 114 4.92 -26.03 5.08
CA LEU A 114 5.03 -27.33 5.74
C LEU A 114 6.22 -28.16 5.23
N ALA A 115 6.96 -27.65 4.24
CA ALA A 115 8.12 -28.34 3.70
C ALA A 115 9.20 -28.49 4.79
N PRO A 116 9.79 -29.67 4.99
CA PRO A 116 10.84 -29.86 5.98
C PRO A 116 12.00 -28.89 5.76
N GLY A 117 12.38 -28.15 6.81
CA GLY A 117 13.44 -27.15 6.73
C GLY A 117 13.02 -25.79 6.15
N SER A 118 11.72 -25.56 5.89
CA SER A 118 11.22 -24.26 5.45
C SER A 118 11.47 -23.20 6.53
N PRO A 119 12.09 -22.06 6.20
CA PRO A 119 12.27 -20.97 7.13
C PRO A 119 10.92 -20.37 7.58
N ASP A 120 10.81 -20.02 8.87
CA ASP A 120 9.59 -19.41 9.43
C ASP A 120 9.18 -18.12 8.72
N VAL A 121 10.15 -17.39 8.16
CA VAL A 121 9.86 -16.17 7.39
C VAL A 121 8.97 -16.44 6.17
N LEU A 122 9.07 -17.61 5.53
CA LEU A 122 8.22 -17.93 4.37
C LEU A 122 6.76 -18.11 4.78
N SER A 123 6.49 -18.77 5.91
CA SER A 123 5.13 -18.94 6.42
C SER A 123 4.56 -17.61 6.93
N GLN A 124 5.38 -16.78 7.60
CA GLN A 124 4.97 -15.43 8.00
C GLN A 124 4.64 -14.56 6.79
N GLN A 125 5.46 -14.59 5.74
CA GLN A 125 5.21 -13.88 4.48
C GLN A 125 3.94 -14.38 3.79
N ALA A 126 3.75 -15.69 3.70
CA ALA A 126 2.57 -16.30 3.11
C ALA A 126 1.28 -15.82 3.78
N VAL A 127 1.24 -15.80 5.12
CA VAL A 127 0.09 -15.31 5.89
C VAL A 127 -0.09 -13.80 5.76
N PHE A 128 0.99 -13.04 5.94
CA PHE A 128 0.95 -11.59 5.93
C PHE A 128 0.51 -11.02 4.57
N PHE A 129 1.14 -11.44 3.47
CA PHE A 129 0.80 -10.91 2.13
C PHE A 129 -0.59 -11.36 1.70
N SER A 130 -1.00 -12.58 2.07
CA SER A 130 -2.37 -13.08 1.88
C SER A 130 -3.40 -12.21 2.61
N GLN A 131 -3.11 -11.86 3.86
CA GLN A 131 -3.96 -10.96 4.64
C GLN A 131 -3.96 -9.56 4.03
N ALA A 132 -2.79 -9.00 3.70
CA ALA A 132 -2.65 -7.68 3.11
C ALA A 132 -3.45 -7.55 1.81
N ALA A 133 -3.48 -8.58 0.97
CA ALA A 133 -4.27 -8.60 -0.25
C ALA A 133 -5.78 -8.55 -0.01
N MET A 134 -6.27 -9.05 1.14
CA MET A 134 -7.70 -9.03 1.49
C MET A 134 -8.13 -7.78 2.25
N VAL A 135 -7.25 -7.22 3.09
CA VAL A 135 -7.60 -6.14 4.02
C VAL A 135 -7.19 -4.76 3.54
N THR A 136 -6.51 -4.66 2.39
CA THR A 136 -6.04 -3.36 1.91
C THR A 136 -6.98 -2.70 0.92
N PHE A 137 -7.33 -1.46 1.25
CA PHE A 137 -8.13 -0.56 0.43
C PHE A 137 -7.37 0.75 0.24
N GLY A 138 -7.70 1.51 -0.81
CA GLY A 138 -7.13 2.85 -1.03
C GLY A 138 -5.85 2.90 -1.89
N GLY A 139 -5.57 1.84 -2.64
CA GLY A 139 -4.51 1.81 -3.65
C GLY A 139 -3.11 1.48 -3.11
N ALA A 140 -2.13 1.43 -4.01
CA ALA A 140 -0.82 0.86 -3.71
C ALA A 140 -0.05 1.57 -2.58
N TYR A 141 -0.19 2.89 -2.42
CA TYR A 141 0.47 3.62 -1.33
C TYR A 141 -0.11 3.29 0.07
N ALA A 142 -1.40 2.94 0.15
CA ALA A 142 -2.00 2.49 1.41
C ALA A 142 -1.42 1.13 1.83
N VAL A 143 -1.34 0.21 0.86
CA VAL A 143 -0.69 -1.10 1.06
C VAL A 143 0.74 -0.91 1.49
N LEU A 144 1.44 0.06 0.90
CA LEU A 144 2.84 0.30 1.24
C LEU A 144 3.04 0.73 2.69
N ALA A 145 2.13 1.56 3.23
CA ALA A 145 2.17 1.94 4.62
C ALA A 145 1.95 0.72 5.54
N TYR A 146 1.03 -0.18 5.15
CA TYR A 146 0.80 -1.42 5.89
C TYR A 146 2.00 -2.36 5.84
N ILE A 147 2.59 -2.56 4.65
CA ILE A 147 3.80 -3.35 4.48
C ILE A 147 4.96 -2.75 5.26
N ASN A 148 5.11 -1.42 5.28
CA ASN A 148 6.17 -0.77 6.06
C ASN A 148 6.00 -1.03 7.56
N GLN A 149 4.77 -0.90 8.09
CA GLN A 149 4.45 -1.23 9.47
C GLN A 149 4.82 -2.70 9.78
N ALA A 150 4.42 -3.64 8.93
CA ALA A 150 4.71 -5.05 9.17
C ALA A 150 6.19 -5.43 8.96
N ALA A 151 6.75 -5.12 7.81
CA ALA A 151 8.09 -5.57 7.40
C ALA A 151 9.22 -4.88 8.17
N VAL A 152 9.04 -3.61 8.57
CA VAL A 152 10.08 -2.87 9.30
C VAL A 152 9.82 -2.94 10.81
N GLN A 153 8.58 -2.68 11.26
CA GLN A 153 8.31 -2.50 12.68
C GLN A 153 7.93 -3.80 13.40
N GLN A 154 7.15 -4.68 12.77
CA GLN A 154 6.63 -5.90 13.41
C GLN A 154 7.56 -7.11 13.24
N PHE A 155 7.94 -7.42 12.00
CA PHE A 155 8.69 -8.64 11.67
C PHE A 155 10.19 -8.41 11.52
N GLY A 156 10.63 -7.16 11.33
CA GLY A 156 12.06 -6.84 11.15
C GLY A 156 12.70 -7.44 9.89
N TRP A 157 11.89 -7.77 8.87
CA TRP A 157 12.36 -8.23 7.57
C TRP A 157 13.22 -7.19 6.84
N LEU A 158 12.90 -5.90 7.03
CA LEU A 158 13.60 -4.78 6.41
C LEU A 158 14.19 -3.84 7.47
N LEU A 159 15.36 -3.30 7.16
CA LEU A 159 15.89 -2.15 7.90
C LEU A 159 15.10 -0.88 7.57
N PRO A 160 15.07 0.14 8.46
CA PRO A 160 14.31 1.38 8.29
C PRO A 160 14.48 2.07 6.91
N GLY A 161 15.69 2.08 6.33
CA GLY A 161 15.92 2.67 4.99
C GLY A 161 15.67 1.75 3.80
N GLN A 162 15.57 0.43 4.00
CA GLN A 162 15.45 -0.53 2.89
C GLN A 162 14.08 -0.47 2.22
N MET A 163 13.03 -0.10 2.96
CA MET A 163 11.71 0.09 2.37
C MET A 163 11.69 1.25 1.36
N ILE A 164 12.46 2.32 1.64
CA ILE A 164 12.61 3.47 0.75
C ILE A 164 13.37 3.07 -0.52
N ALA A 165 14.41 2.25 -0.38
CA ALA A 165 15.14 1.69 -1.52
C ALA A 165 14.25 0.78 -2.39
N GLY A 166 13.48 -0.12 -1.77
CA GLY A 166 12.51 -0.97 -2.46
C GLY A 166 11.46 -0.17 -3.21
N LEU A 167 10.93 0.90 -2.61
CA LEU A 167 10.00 1.81 -3.28
C LEU A 167 10.67 2.53 -4.47
N GLY A 168 11.92 2.98 -4.30
CA GLY A 168 12.68 3.59 -5.39
C GLY A 168 12.89 2.64 -6.57
N LEU A 169 13.17 1.37 -6.30
CA LEU A 169 13.28 0.33 -7.33
C LEU A 169 11.94 0.09 -8.03
N ALA A 170 10.85 -0.08 -7.27
CA ALA A 170 9.52 -0.32 -7.83
C ALA A 170 9.04 0.83 -8.74
N GLU A 171 9.35 2.08 -8.40
CA GLU A 171 9.01 3.27 -9.21
C GLU A 171 9.95 3.45 -10.42
N SER A 172 11.13 2.81 -10.42
CA SER A 172 12.07 2.86 -11.56
C SER A 172 11.73 1.86 -12.66
N THR A 173 10.99 0.80 -12.32
CA THR A 173 10.53 -0.22 -13.25
C THR A 173 9.14 0.11 -13.81
N PRO A 174 8.89 -0.10 -15.11
CA PRO A 174 7.53 -0.01 -15.63
C PRO A 174 6.68 -1.14 -15.03
N GLY A 175 5.70 -0.80 -14.20
CA GLY A 175 4.86 -1.80 -13.55
C GLY A 175 4.04 -1.23 -12.40
N PRO A 176 3.24 -2.07 -11.74
CA PRO A 176 2.46 -1.64 -10.60
C PRO A 176 3.35 -1.48 -9.36
N LEU A 177 3.17 -0.37 -8.63
CA LEU A 177 3.93 -0.05 -7.41
C LEU A 177 3.94 -1.18 -6.37
N ILE A 178 2.90 -2.01 -6.38
CA ILE A 178 2.75 -3.17 -5.50
C ILE A 178 3.89 -4.21 -5.66
N MET A 179 4.66 -4.19 -6.75
CA MET A 179 5.82 -5.08 -6.96
C MET A 179 6.91 -4.90 -5.90
N VAL A 180 6.89 -3.82 -5.11
CA VAL A 180 7.72 -3.70 -3.90
C VAL A 180 7.52 -4.85 -2.90
N THR A 181 6.36 -5.52 -2.91
CA THR A 181 6.10 -6.74 -2.12
C THR A 181 7.09 -7.86 -2.45
N GLU A 182 7.47 -8.01 -3.72
CA GLU A 182 8.48 -8.96 -4.18
C GLU A 182 9.84 -8.65 -3.55
N PHE A 183 10.24 -7.39 -3.58
CA PHE A 183 11.47 -6.92 -2.93
C PHE A 183 11.46 -7.19 -1.41
N VAL A 184 10.35 -6.88 -0.74
CA VAL A 184 10.19 -7.14 0.70
C VAL A 184 10.27 -8.64 1.00
N GLY A 185 9.61 -9.46 0.17
CA GLY A 185 9.67 -10.92 0.23
C GLY A 185 11.09 -11.44 0.10
N PHE A 186 11.80 -10.99 -0.92
CA PHE A 186 13.19 -11.35 -1.17
C PHE A 186 14.09 -11.01 0.01
N VAL A 187 14.13 -9.74 0.41
CA VAL A 187 15.06 -9.28 1.46
C VAL A 187 14.72 -9.90 2.81
N GLY A 188 13.43 -10.05 3.14
CA GLY A 188 13.01 -10.70 4.38
C GLY A 188 13.50 -12.13 4.49
N ALA A 189 13.36 -12.92 3.41
CA ALA A 189 13.78 -14.31 3.38
C ALA A 189 15.30 -14.48 3.20
N PHE A 190 15.93 -13.61 2.43
CA PHE A 190 17.39 -13.57 2.26
C PHE A 190 18.11 -13.34 3.59
N ARG A 191 17.55 -12.51 4.48
CA ARG A 191 18.12 -12.23 5.81
C ARG A 191 17.81 -13.30 6.86
N ASN A 192 16.72 -14.03 6.65
CA ASN A 192 16.26 -15.08 7.58
C ASN A 192 16.16 -16.42 6.85
N PRO A 193 17.26 -16.94 6.27
CA PRO A 193 17.19 -18.08 5.37
C PRO A 193 17.02 -19.42 6.10
N GLY A 194 17.02 -19.44 7.43
CA GLY A 194 16.95 -20.66 8.23
C GLY A 194 18.10 -21.60 7.88
N GLY A 195 17.77 -22.81 7.42
CA GLY A 195 18.74 -23.79 6.93
C GLY A 195 19.00 -23.75 5.42
N LEU A 196 18.35 -22.85 4.67
CA LEU A 196 18.51 -22.72 3.22
C LEU A 196 19.69 -21.81 2.86
N ASP A 197 20.15 -21.91 1.61
CA ASP A 197 21.02 -20.89 1.03
C ASP A 197 20.28 -19.52 0.99
N PRO A 198 20.94 -18.40 1.37
CA PRO A 198 20.30 -17.09 1.40
C PRO A 198 19.65 -16.66 0.09
N VAL A 199 20.27 -16.95 -1.05
CA VAL A 199 19.73 -16.57 -2.37
C VAL A 199 18.50 -17.40 -2.69
N VAL A 200 18.54 -18.71 -2.40
CA VAL A 200 17.38 -19.60 -2.57
C VAL A 200 16.22 -19.16 -1.68
N ALA A 201 16.47 -18.87 -0.40
CA ALA A 201 15.47 -18.35 0.51
C ALA A 201 14.87 -17.04 -0.01
N GLY A 202 15.71 -16.11 -0.50
CA GLY A 202 15.27 -14.87 -1.12
C GLY A 202 14.36 -15.08 -2.32
N ILE A 203 14.73 -15.95 -3.26
CA ILE A 203 13.90 -16.25 -4.44
C ILE A 203 12.55 -16.87 -4.03
N LEU A 204 12.55 -17.77 -3.05
CA LEU A 204 11.32 -18.33 -2.50
C LEU A 204 10.46 -17.26 -1.83
N GLY A 205 11.06 -16.36 -1.04
CA GLY A 205 10.35 -15.27 -0.39
C GLY A 205 9.72 -14.28 -1.39
N ALA A 206 10.45 -13.94 -2.46
CA ALA A 206 9.93 -13.15 -3.58
C ALA A 206 8.72 -13.83 -4.24
N THR A 207 8.85 -15.14 -4.52
CA THR A 207 7.79 -15.93 -5.15
C THR A 207 6.55 -16.03 -4.25
N VAL A 208 6.74 -16.28 -2.95
CA VAL A 208 5.67 -16.34 -1.95
C VAL A 208 4.95 -14.99 -1.84
N ALA A 209 5.70 -13.90 -1.72
CA ALA A 209 5.13 -12.55 -1.60
C ALA A 209 4.29 -12.18 -2.84
N THR A 210 4.81 -12.45 -4.04
CA THR A 210 4.10 -12.21 -5.30
C THR A 210 2.85 -13.07 -5.41
N TRP A 211 2.95 -14.37 -5.16
CA TRP A 211 1.79 -15.28 -5.23
C TRP A 211 0.70 -14.90 -4.23
N ALA A 212 1.07 -14.71 -2.96
CA ALA A 212 0.16 -14.37 -1.88
C ALA A 212 -0.51 -13.00 -2.06
N THR A 213 0.13 -12.08 -2.77
CA THR A 213 -0.44 -10.76 -3.09
C THR A 213 -1.45 -10.84 -4.24
N PHE A 214 -1.12 -11.54 -5.33
CA PHE A 214 -1.94 -11.52 -6.54
C PHE A 214 -3.01 -12.62 -6.60
N ALA A 215 -2.74 -13.84 -6.12
CA ALA A 215 -3.68 -14.97 -6.19
C ALA A 215 -5.06 -14.67 -5.55
N PRO A 216 -5.15 -14.14 -4.31
CA PRO A 216 -6.44 -13.79 -3.73
C PRO A 216 -7.14 -12.67 -4.51
N CYS A 217 -6.40 -11.69 -5.03
CA CYS A 217 -6.98 -10.62 -5.85
C CYS A 217 -7.70 -11.18 -7.09
N PHE A 218 -7.07 -12.12 -7.82
CA PHE A 218 -7.70 -12.79 -8.96
C PHE A 218 -8.94 -13.60 -8.55
N LEU A 219 -8.88 -14.32 -7.43
CA LEU A 219 -10.03 -15.05 -6.89
C LEU A 219 -11.22 -14.11 -6.65
N TRP A 220 -11.00 -13.00 -5.94
CA TRP A 220 -12.05 -12.05 -5.62
C TRP A 220 -12.57 -11.30 -6.85
N ILE A 221 -11.72 -11.01 -7.85
CA ILE A 221 -12.14 -10.44 -9.13
C ILE A 221 -13.07 -11.40 -9.87
N PHE A 222 -12.67 -12.68 -10.03
CA PHE A 222 -13.48 -13.66 -10.75
C PHE A 222 -14.79 -14.00 -10.03
N LEU A 223 -14.78 -13.96 -8.70
CA LEU A 223 -15.97 -14.16 -7.88
C LEU A 223 -16.90 -12.94 -7.91
N GLY A 224 -16.35 -11.73 -7.87
CA GLY A 224 -17.07 -10.47 -7.74
C GLY A 224 -17.57 -9.88 -9.06
N ALA A 225 -16.94 -10.19 -10.19
CA ALA A 225 -17.29 -9.65 -11.51
C ALA A 225 -18.80 -9.74 -11.86
N PRO A 226 -19.52 -10.86 -11.59
CA PRO A 226 -20.97 -10.97 -11.87
C PRO A 226 -21.85 -10.03 -11.03
N TYR A 227 -21.33 -9.53 -9.90
CA TYR A 227 -22.08 -8.77 -8.89
C TYR A 227 -21.75 -7.28 -8.91
N ILE A 228 -20.80 -6.85 -9.75
CA ILE A 228 -20.25 -5.49 -9.70
C ILE A 228 -21.32 -4.40 -9.90
N GLU A 229 -22.30 -4.65 -10.77
CA GLU A 229 -23.36 -3.69 -11.07
C GLU A 229 -24.30 -3.49 -9.87
N ARG A 230 -24.57 -4.55 -9.10
CA ARG A 230 -25.36 -4.47 -7.86
C ARG A 230 -24.59 -3.79 -6.73
N LEU A 231 -23.27 -3.97 -6.70
CA LEU A 231 -22.39 -3.34 -5.71
C LEU A 231 -22.26 -1.83 -5.95
N ARG A 232 -22.21 -1.39 -7.23
CA ARG A 232 -22.12 0.04 -7.60
C ARG A 232 -23.30 0.88 -7.11
N GLY A 233 -24.51 0.32 -7.10
CA GLY A 233 -25.71 1.03 -6.62
C GLY A 233 -25.86 1.10 -5.09
N ASN A 234 -24.99 0.45 -4.31
CA ASN A 234 -25.17 0.34 -2.87
C ASN A 234 -24.59 1.55 -2.12
N ARG A 235 -25.47 2.45 -1.68
CA ARG A 235 -25.16 3.65 -0.90
C ARG A 235 -24.34 3.38 0.37
N ALA A 236 -24.64 2.28 1.09
CA ALA A 236 -23.92 1.93 2.31
C ALA A 236 -22.47 1.52 2.01
N LEU A 237 -22.26 0.78 0.92
CA LEU A 237 -20.91 0.41 0.46
C LEU A 237 -20.11 1.64 0.04
N THR A 238 -20.71 2.55 -0.73
CA THR A 238 -20.08 3.81 -1.13
C THR A 238 -19.66 4.65 0.07
N ALA A 239 -20.53 4.81 1.06
CA ALA A 239 -20.21 5.57 2.27
C ALA A 239 -19.09 4.91 3.11
N THR A 240 -19.12 3.59 3.23
CA THR A 240 -18.06 2.80 3.87
C THR A 240 -16.70 3.01 3.19
N LEU A 241 -16.66 2.88 1.85
CA LEU A 241 -15.44 3.06 1.06
C LEU A 241 -14.94 4.51 1.10
N SER A 242 -15.84 5.49 1.19
CA SER A 242 -15.51 6.91 1.38
C SER A 242 -14.77 7.14 2.70
N GLY A 243 -15.30 6.59 3.81
CA GLY A 243 -14.62 6.62 5.11
C GLY A 243 -13.24 5.97 5.09
N ILE A 244 -13.14 4.78 4.49
CA ILE A 244 -11.86 4.08 4.31
C ILE A 244 -10.88 4.92 3.49
N THR A 245 -11.33 5.51 2.39
CA THR A 245 -10.49 6.35 1.52
C THR A 245 -9.97 7.58 2.26
N ALA A 246 -10.79 8.20 3.11
CA ALA A 246 -10.36 9.31 3.96
C ALA A 246 -9.27 8.88 4.97
N ALA A 247 -9.42 7.73 5.62
CA ALA A 247 -8.41 7.19 6.53
C ALA A 247 -7.09 6.85 5.81
N VAL A 248 -7.18 6.32 4.59
CA VAL A 248 -6.02 6.02 3.76
C VAL A 248 -5.15 7.25 3.51
N VAL A 249 -5.75 8.44 3.32
CA VAL A 249 -4.96 9.69 3.17
C VAL A 249 -4.07 9.92 4.38
N GLY A 250 -4.62 9.73 5.59
CA GLY A 250 -3.86 9.83 6.85
C GLY A 250 -2.75 8.79 6.96
N VAL A 251 -3.04 7.55 6.56
CA VAL A 251 -2.06 6.46 6.56
C VAL A 251 -0.91 6.71 5.56
N VAL A 252 -1.20 7.22 4.38
CA VAL A 252 -0.18 7.58 3.38
C VAL A 252 0.65 8.78 3.87
N MET A 253 0.02 9.73 4.58
CA MET A 253 0.73 10.84 5.22
C MET A 253 1.71 10.35 6.29
N ASN A 254 1.32 9.35 7.11
CA ASN A 254 2.22 8.70 8.06
C ASN A 254 3.46 8.11 7.37
N LEU A 255 3.28 7.45 6.23
CA LEU A 255 4.39 6.92 5.45
C LEU A 255 5.31 8.03 4.93
N ALA A 256 4.73 9.12 4.41
CA ALA A 256 5.49 10.28 3.94
C ALA A 256 6.36 10.90 5.06
N VAL A 257 5.78 11.07 6.25
CA VAL A 257 6.49 11.60 7.43
C VAL A 257 7.58 10.64 7.89
N THR A 258 7.27 9.35 7.99
CA THR A 258 8.24 8.32 8.42
C THR A 258 9.45 8.27 7.48
N PHE A 259 9.22 8.23 6.17
CA PHE A 259 10.29 8.25 5.19
C PHE A 259 11.04 9.59 5.16
N GLY A 260 10.33 10.70 5.34
CA GLY A 260 10.94 12.02 5.46
C GLY A 260 11.93 12.07 6.62
N ILE A 261 11.52 11.62 7.81
CA ILE A 261 12.39 11.57 9.00
C ILE A 261 13.61 10.67 8.75
N GLN A 262 13.40 9.47 8.20
CA GLN A 262 14.48 8.50 7.96
C GLN A 262 15.45 8.92 6.84
N THR A 263 15.03 9.76 5.91
CA THR A 263 15.86 10.19 4.77
C THR A 263 16.54 11.53 5.03
N MET A 264 15.87 12.46 5.71
CA MET A 264 16.35 13.83 5.88
C MET A 264 17.25 14.00 7.11
N PHE A 265 17.28 13.02 8.03
CA PHE A 265 18.04 13.10 9.27
C PHE A 265 18.93 11.88 9.48
N ASP A 266 20.21 12.10 9.74
CA ASP A 266 21.17 11.01 9.97
C ASP A 266 21.00 10.34 11.34
N ARG A 267 20.48 11.09 12.33
CA ARG A 267 20.26 10.61 13.69
C ARG A 267 18.79 10.75 14.06
N VAL A 268 18.13 9.59 14.17
CA VAL A 268 16.74 9.46 14.63
C VAL A 268 16.74 8.71 15.95
N ARG A 269 16.17 9.31 17.00
CA ARG A 269 15.96 8.66 18.29
C ARG A 269 14.52 8.18 18.36
N THR A 270 14.27 7.05 18.99
CA THR A 270 12.92 6.59 19.29
C THR A 270 12.54 7.06 20.69
N VAL A 271 11.36 7.64 20.83
CA VAL A 271 10.78 8.02 22.13
C VAL A 271 9.47 7.28 22.30
N GLU A 272 9.22 6.72 23.48
CA GLU A 272 7.95 6.09 23.78
C GLU A 272 6.87 7.15 24.02
N VAL A 273 5.85 7.15 23.17
CA VAL A 273 4.66 7.99 23.32
C VAL A 273 3.44 7.08 23.26
N LEU A 274 2.55 7.18 24.24
CA LEU A 274 1.30 6.38 24.29
C LEU A 274 1.52 4.86 24.11
N GLY A 275 2.65 4.34 24.60
CA GLY A 275 2.97 2.91 24.55
C GLY A 275 3.62 2.40 23.26
N GLY A 276 4.06 3.28 22.35
CA GLY A 276 4.80 2.87 21.15
C GLY A 276 5.98 3.78 20.76
N PRO A 277 6.95 3.27 19.97
CA PRO A 277 8.17 4.00 19.62
C PRO A 277 7.94 5.02 18.49
N VAL A 278 7.87 6.31 18.82
CA VAL A 278 7.78 7.39 17.84
C VAL A 278 9.18 7.86 17.41
N PRO A 279 9.49 7.93 16.11
CA PRO A 279 10.77 8.43 15.63
C PRO A 279 10.84 9.96 15.78
N LEU A 280 11.74 10.44 16.64
CA LEU A 280 12.10 11.85 16.79
C LEU A 280 13.49 12.13 16.17
N PRO A 281 13.55 12.94 15.09
CA PRO A 281 14.81 13.33 14.49
C PRO A 281 15.59 14.31 15.39
N SER A 282 16.91 14.18 15.42
CA SER A 282 17.76 15.21 16.00
C SER A 282 17.94 16.37 15.02
N LEU A 283 17.53 17.58 15.39
CA LEU A 283 17.53 18.74 14.48
C LEU A 283 18.93 19.08 13.94
N GLY A 284 19.99 18.75 14.68
CA GLY A 284 21.38 18.96 14.27
C GLY A 284 21.93 17.93 13.27
N SER A 285 21.16 16.90 12.90
CA SER A 285 21.58 15.87 11.94
C SER A 285 20.87 15.96 10.60
N LEU A 286 20.36 17.14 10.24
CA LEU A 286 19.63 17.35 9.00
C LEU A 286 20.60 17.32 7.81
N ASP A 287 20.36 16.46 6.82
CA ASP A 287 21.11 16.44 5.55
C ASP A 287 20.49 17.45 4.57
N PRO A 288 21.14 18.61 4.31
CA PRO A 288 20.60 19.63 3.43
C PRO A 288 20.41 19.14 1.99
N PHE A 289 21.24 18.20 1.54
CA PHE A 289 21.13 17.63 0.21
C PHE A 289 19.89 16.75 0.07
N ALA A 290 19.65 15.86 1.04
CA ALA A 290 18.45 15.02 1.05
C ALA A 290 17.17 15.87 1.05
N VAL A 291 17.14 16.94 1.85
CA VAL A 291 16.05 17.91 1.89
C VAL A 291 15.86 18.61 0.54
N ALA A 292 16.94 19.12 -0.05
CA ALA A 292 16.89 19.80 -1.35
C ALA A 292 16.35 18.87 -2.46
N VAL A 293 16.86 17.65 -2.54
CA VAL A 293 16.40 16.65 -3.52
C VAL A 293 14.94 16.27 -3.28
N ALA A 294 14.51 16.11 -2.02
CA ALA A 294 13.13 15.79 -1.69
C ALA A 294 12.16 16.91 -2.09
N ILE A 295 12.49 18.17 -1.78
CA ILE A 295 11.69 19.34 -2.15
C ILE A 295 11.64 19.50 -3.68
N ALA A 296 12.80 19.42 -4.35
CA ALA A 296 12.87 19.52 -5.81
C ALA A 296 12.02 18.43 -6.49
N SER A 297 12.11 17.18 -6.00
CA SER A 297 11.30 16.06 -6.49
C SER A 297 9.81 16.30 -6.27
N PHE A 298 9.42 16.76 -5.08
CA PHE A 298 8.03 17.07 -4.75
C PHE A 298 7.46 18.14 -5.68
N VAL A 299 8.19 19.24 -5.87
CA VAL A 299 7.76 20.35 -6.74
C VAL A 299 7.67 19.89 -8.19
N ALA A 300 8.67 19.15 -8.69
CA ALA A 300 8.68 18.57 -10.04
C ALA A 300 7.41 17.74 -10.33
N LEU A 301 7.01 16.90 -9.38
CA LEU A 301 5.88 15.98 -9.55
C LEU A 301 4.53 16.65 -9.32
N TRP A 302 4.46 17.55 -8.34
CA TRP A 302 3.21 18.17 -7.94
C TRP A 302 2.85 19.37 -8.82
N ARG A 303 3.81 20.27 -9.07
CA ARG A 303 3.57 21.52 -9.81
C ARG A 303 3.77 21.38 -11.32
N PHE A 304 4.78 20.61 -11.73
CA PHE A 304 5.14 20.45 -13.14
C PHE A 304 4.66 19.13 -13.76
N ARG A 305 4.16 18.18 -12.94
CA ARG A 305 3.68 16.86 -13.37
C ARG A 305 4.69 16.12 -14.27
N LEU A 306 5.98 16.27 -13.96
CA LEU A 306 7.04 15.59 -14.71
C LEU A 306 6.91 14.06 -14.58
N ASN A 307 7.42 13.33 -15.58
CA ASN A 307 7.46 11.87 -15.53
C ASN A 307 8.32 11.42 -14.34
N ILE A 308 7.80 10.46 -13.57
CA ILE A 308 8.47 9.89 -12.39
C ILE A 308 9.86 9.37 -12.75
N LEU A 309 10.01 8.71 -13.91
CA LEU A 309 11.30 8.18 -14.37
C LEU A 309 12.37 9.26 -14.49
N TRP A 310 12.02 10.45 -15.01
CA TRP A 310 12.95 11.58 -15.11
C TRP A 310 13.32 12.13 -13.73
N VAL A 311 12.37 12.22 -12.81
CA VAL A 311 12.61 12.74 -11.45
C VAL A 311 13.48 11.78 -10.65
N VAL A 312 13.22 10.47 -10.75
CA VAL A 312 14.03 9.42 -10.13
C VAL A 312 15.43 9.39 -10.74
N GLY A 313 15.54 9.40 -12.07
CA GLY A 313 16.83 9.41 -12.77
C GLY A 313 17.68 10.63 -12.45
N ALA A 314 17.11 11.84 -12.48
CA ALA A 314 17.82 13.07 -12.12
C ALA A 314 18.26 13.07 -10.64
N SER A 315 17.42 12.57 -9.74
CA SER A 315 17.78 12.44 -8.32
C SER A 315 18.88 11.41 -8.10
N ALA A 316 18.85 10.29 -8.82
CA ALA A 316 19.87 9.26 -8.76
C ALA A 316 21.23 9.78 -9.27
N LEU A 317 21.23 10.51 -10.38
CA LEU A 317 22.42 11.18 -10.92
C LEU A 317 22.97 12.22 -9.94
N ALA A 318 22.11 13.06 -9.36
CA ALA A 318 22.54 14.02 -8.34
C ALA A 318 23.17 13.33 -7.12
N GLY A 319 22.58 12.22 -6.67
CA GLY A 319 23.12 11.39 -5.59
C GLY A 319 24.48 10.78 -5.94
N LEU A 320 24.62 10.23 -7.15
CA LEU A 320 25.87 9.67 -7.66
C LEU A 320 26.97 10.73 -7.73
N ILE A 321 26.66 11.93 -8.23
CA ILE A 321 27.61 13.05 -8.29
C ILE A 321 28.07 13.44 -6.88
N LYS A 322 27.15 13.53 -5.90
CA LYS A 322 27.51 13.81 -4.50
C LYS A 322 28.46 12.76 -3.94
N VAL A 323 28.20 11.48 -4.19
CA VAL A 323 29.04 10.36 -3.71
C VAL A 323 30.42 10.37 -4.35
N LEU A 324 30.52 10.69 -5.65
CA LEU A 324 31.80 10.74 -6.37
C LEU A 324 32.62 12.00 -6.05
N ALA A 325 31.98 13.07 -5.57
CA ALA A 325 32.63 14.34 -5.22
C ALA A 325 33.05 14.43 -3.74
N ALA A 326 32.67 13.45 -2.91
CA ALA A 326 33.01 13.34 -1.49
C ALA A 326 34.24 12.46 -1.28
#